data_AF-A0A7W6NWR0-F1
#
_entry.id   AF-A0A7W6NWR0-F1
#
_cell.length_a   1.000
_cell.length_b   1.000
_cell.length_c   1.000
_cell.angle_alpha   90.00
_cell.angle_beta   90.00
_cell.angle_gamma   90.00
#
_symmetry.space_group_name_H-M   'P 1'
#
loop_
_entity.id
_entity.type
_entity.pdbx_description
1 polymer ?
#
loop_
_entity_poly.entity_id
_entity_poly.type
_entity_poly.pdbx_seq_one_letter_code
_entity_poly.pdbx_strand_id
1 'polypeptide(L)'
;MTSAIQDCIWCKRPVRKANVEHILPDSLGCPPDFVLRGCVCMACNNGLGHVDQALLRQFEIIAFMHGVRRKGGRPPVINNWAAIRGHYGATGPEIFINAGPQTVEALGKNLHAASSRNGIHAVTNDDSRIVGQESQISFKQEFGREPKLRRAIYKVAFGTLAFHLGAAEALRDAYDPVRAFVRKGQGDFDVLMMSGGEMGESHYFCQPIMPEGCTMPILDIAIFGVSFGLDLDPEQKGLAQMRERLTERQVQNWMILPRAA
;
A
#
# COMPACT_ATOMS: atom_id res chain seq x y z
N MET A 1 -6.06 -24.50 28.67
CA MET A 1 -5.81 -24.91 27.27
C MET A 1 -4.52 -24.27 26.80
N THR A 2 -3.44 -25.04 26.68
CA THR A 2 -2.19 -24.56 26.10
C THR A 2 -2.42 -24.33 24.61
N SER A 3 -2.50 -23.07 24.18
CA SER A 3 -2.51 -22.73 22.75
C SER A 3 -1.30 -23.41 22.10
N ALA A 4 -1.53 -24.24 21.09
CA ALA A 4 -0.44 -24.82 20.31
C ALA A 4 0.48 -23.70 19.84
N ILE A 5 1.79 -23.90 19.94
CA ILE A 5 2.77 -22.95 19.42
C ILE A 5 2.56 -22.89 17.91
N GLN A 6 2.14 -21.73 17.42
CA GLN A 6 1.91 -21.49 16.00
C GLN A 6 3.21 -21.02 15.34
N ASP A 7 3.47 -21.48 14.12
CA ASP A 7 4.59 -20.99 13.33
C ASP A 7 4.28 -19.64 12.69
N CYS A 8 5.31 -18.82 12.50
CA CYS A 8 5.20 -17.53 11.85
C CYS A 8 4.94 -17.70 10.35
N ILE A 9 3.85 -17.13 9.81
CA ILE A 9 3.49 -17.24 8.38
C ILE A 9 4.56 -16.71 7.41
N TRP A 10 5.51 -15.90 7.90
CA TRP A 10 6.58 -15.31 7.10
C TRP A 10 7.88 -16.11 7.12
N CYS A 11 8.24 -16.67 8.27
CA CYS A 11 9.54 -17.34 8.44
C CYS A 11 9.46 -18.81 8.84
N LYS A 12 8.25 -19.35 9.01
CA LYS A 12 7.97 -20.74 9.43
C LYS A 12 8.69 -21.15 10.73
N ARG A 13 9.08 -20.18 11.55
CA ARG A 13 9.66 -20.44 12.87
C ARG A 13 8.58 -20.32 13.95
N PRO A 14 8.69 -21.09 15.04
CA PRO A 14 7.76 -21.01 16.17
C PRO A 14 7.61 -19.58 16.73
N VAL A 15 6.38 -19.12 16.92
CA VAL A 15 6.08 -17.83 17.53
C VAL A 15 6.19 -17.95 19.06
N ARG A 16 7.31 -17.49 19.60
CA ARG A 16 7.56 -17.49 21.06
C ARG A 16 6.80 -16.41 21.83
N LYS A 17 6.56 -15.27 21.17
CA LYS A 17 5.85 -14.12 21.72
C LYS A 17 4.82 -13.68 20.70
N ALA A 18 3.55 -13.90 21.01
CA ALA A 18 2.46 -13.46 20.17
C ALA A 18 2.53 -11.93 19.99
N ASN A 19 2.35 -11.49 18.76
CA ASN A 19 2.18 -10.08 18.41
C ASN A 19 0.90 -9.92 17.59
N VAL A 20 0.37 -8.70 17.58
CA VAL A 20 -0.69 -8.31 16.66
C VAL A 20 -0.02 -7.70 15.43
N GLU A 21 -0.21 -8.32 14.28
CA GLU A 21 0.21 -7.80 12.98
C GLU A 21 -1.00 -7.16 12.30
N HIS A 22 -0.91 -5.88 11.95
CA HIS A 22 -1.89 -5.26 11.09
C HIS A 22 -1.60 -5.64 9.63
N ILE A 23 -2.61 -6.13 8.92
CA ILE A 23 -2.45 -6.61 7.54
C ILE A 23 -2.21 -5.41 6.62
N LEU A 24 -3.04 -4.38 6.75
CA LEU A 24 -2.79 -3.04 6.23
C LEU A 24 -2.01 -2.23 7.29
N PRO A 25 -1.07 -1.34 6.93
CA PRO A 25 -0.46 -0.44 7.91
C PRO A 25 -1.50 0.45 8.61
N ASP A 26 -1.41 0.61 9.94
CA ASP A 26 -2.30 1.50 10.71
C ASP A 26 -2.36 2.93 10.16
N SER A 27 -1.23 3.45 9.68
CA SER A 27 -1.15 4.79 9.08
C SER A 27 -1.96 4.93 7.79
N LEU A 28 -2.47 3.83 7.25
CA LEU A 28 -3.38 3.79 6.11
C LEU A 28 -4.80 3.42 6.52
N GLY A 29 -5.14 3.34 7.81
CA GLY A 29 -6.52 3.12 8.24
C GLY A 29 -6.91 1.64 8.33
N CYS A 30 -5.99 0.79 8.79
CA CYS A 30 -6.28 -0.63 8.98
C CYS A 30 -7.53 -0.83 9.85
N PRO A 31 -8.55 -1.58 9.39
CA PRO A 31 -9.72 -1.88 10.21
C PRO A 31 -9.32 -2.61 11.51
N PRO A 32 -9.95 -2.33 12.66
CA PRO A 32 -9.53 -2.88 13.97
C PRO A 32 -9.44 -4.40 14.04
N ASP A 33 -10.34 -5.10 13.32
CA ASP A 33 -10.38 -6.55 13.28
C ASP A 33 -9.53 -7.15 12.16
N PHE A 34 -9.00 -6.32 11.25
CA PHE A 34 -8.20 -6.77 10.11
C PHE A 34 -6.72 -6.97 10.49
N VAL A 35 -6.53 -7.85 11.47
CA VAL A 35 -5.24 -8.12 12.11
C VAL A 35 -5.01 -9.62 12.24
N LEU A 36 -3.74 -10.01 12.20
CA LEU A 36 -3.30 -11.37 12.47
C LEU A 36 -2.78 -11.48 13.91
N ARG A 37 -3.23 -12.50 14.63
CA ARG A 37 -2.88 -12.73 16.03
C ARG A 37 -2.17 -14.07 16.18
N GLY A 38 -1.02 -14.07 16.85
CA GLY A 38 -0.31 -15.31 17.20
C GLY A 38 0.46 -16.00 16.07
N CYS A 39 0.25 -15.64 14.81
CA CYS A 39 0.89 -16.27 13.65
C CYS A 39 1.98 -15.42 12.97
N VAL A 40 2.39 -14.30 13.58
CA VAL A 40 3.50 -13.46 13.11
C VAL A 40 4.46 -13.20 14.25
N CYS A 41 5.73 -13.60 14.08
CA CYS A 41 6.75 -13.32 15.07
C CYS A 41 7.18 -11.85 15.04
N MET A 42 7.59 -11.34 16.21
CA MET A 42 8.04 -9.95 16.37
C MET A 42 9.18 -9.56 15.42
N ALA A 43 10.09 -10.48 15.13
CA ALA A 43 11.20 -10.23 14.20
C ALA A 43 10.70 -9.98 12.77
N CYS A 44 9.67 -10.71 12.30
CA CYS A 44 9.09 -10.50 10.98
C CYS A 44 8.20 -9.25 10.93
N ASN A 45 7.37 -9.02 11.96
CA ASN A 45 6.57 -7.79 12.07
C ASN A 45 7.47 -6.55 11.96
N ASN A 46 8.51 -6.46 12.80
CA ASN A 46 9.43 -5.32 12.77
C ASN A 46 10.26 -5.29 11.48
N GLY A 47 10.74 -6.44 11.01
CA GLY A 47 11.59 -6.55 9.83
C GLY A 47 10.89 -6.17 8.52
N LEU A 48 9.57 -6.28 8.46
CA LEU A 48 8.76 -5.89 7.30
C LEU A 48 8.28 -4.43 7.37
N GLY A 49 8.62 -3.68 8.43
CA GLY A 49 8.22 -2.27 8.54
C GLY A 49 8.68 -1.39 7.37
N HIS A 50 9.84 -1.67 6.77
CA HIS A 50 10.28 -0.95 5.57
C HIS A 50 9.44 -1.25 4.31
N VAL A 51 8.74 -2.39 4.30
CA VAL A 51 7.81 -2.77 3.23
C VAL A 51 6.52 -2.00 3.42
N ASP A 52 6.02 -1.89 4.66
CA ASP A 52 4.85 -1.07 4.97
C ASP A 52 5.06 0.41 4.67
N GLN A 53 6.26 0.94 4.96
CA GLN A 53 6.61 2.31 4.60
C GLN A 53 6.55 2.55 3.09
N ALA A 54 6.92 1.56 2.28
CA ALA A 54 6.85 1.67 0.82
C ALA A 54 5.40 1.83 0.32
N LEU A 55 4.46 1.10 0.91
CA LEU A 55 3.03 1.28 0.65
C LEU A 55 2.54 2.64 1.14
N LEU A 56 2.86 3.00 2.39
CA LEU A 56 2.46 4.27 3.00
C LEU A 56 2.88 5.46 2.14
N ARG A 57 4.11 5.47 1.62
CA ARG A 57 4.59 6.55 0.75
C ARG A 57 3.66 6.85 -0.41
N GLN A 58 3.13 5.82 -1.06
CA GLN A 58 2.26 5.99 -2.23
C GLN A 58 0.87 6.53 -1.88
N PHE A 59 0.42 6.30 -0.65
CA PHE A 59 -0.91 6.70 -0.17
C PHE A 59 -0.87 7.80 0.90
N GLU A 60 0.31 8.35 1.22
CA GLU A 60 0.49 9.28 2.35
C GLU A 60 -0.36 10.54 2.21
N ILE A 61 -0.41 11.09 0.99
CA ILE A 61 -1.21 12.28 0.68
C ILE A 61 -2.70 11.96 0.83
N ILE A 62 -3.16 10.83 0.27
CA ILE A 62 -4.57 10.42 0.33
C ILE A 62 -5.00 10.17 1.78
N ALA A 63 -4.19 9.43 2.55
CA ALA A 63 -4.44 9.18 3.98
C ALA A 63 -4.46 10.49 4.80
N PHE A 64 -3.62 11.47 4.45
CA PHE A 64 -3.64 12.79 5.06
C PHE A 64 -4.93 13.56 4.78
N MET A 65 -5.36 13.58 3.51
CA MET A 65 -6.58 14.26 3.08
C MET A 65 -7.83 13.68 3.75
N HIS A 66 -7.86 12.37 3.97
CA HIS A 66 -8.94 11.67 4.68
C HIS A 66 -8.78 11.67 6.21
N GLY A 67 -7.79 12.38 6.77
CA GLY A 67 -7.64 12.50 8.23
C GLY A 67 -7.34 11.18 8.95
N VAL A 68 -6.80 10.19 8.25
CA VAL A 68 -6.54 8.84 8.78
C VAL A 68 -5.56 8.92 9.95
N ARG A 69 -6.02 8.53 11.14
CA ARG A 69 -5.22 8.62 12.37
C ARG A 69 -4.12 7.55 12.37
N ARG A 70 -2.92 7.98 12.72
CA ARG A 70 -1.78 7.08 12.94
C ARG A 70 -1.88 6.41 14.30
N LYS A 71 -1.02 5.41 14.51
CA LYS A 71 -0.88 4.69 15.79
C LYS A 71 -0.92 5.64 17.01
N GLY A 72 -1.82 5.33 17.94
CA GLY A 72 -2.07 6.11 19.15
C GLY A 72 -2.96 7.33 18.94
N GLY A 73 -3.78 7.35 17.88
CA GLY A 73 -4.68 8.48 17.57
C GLY A 73 -3.97 9.73 17.04
N ARG A 74 -2.68 9.63 16.71
CA ARG A 74 -1.89 10.79 16.25
C ARG A 74 -2.41 11.27 14.90
N PRO A 75 -2.48 12.60 14.65
CA PRO A 75 -2.88 13.11 13.34
C PRO A 75 -1.96 12.61 12.22
N PRO A 76 -2.48 12.45 10.99
CA PRO A 76 -1.65 12.14 9.83
C PRO A 76 -0.72 13.31 9.49
N VAL A 77 0.32 12.99 8.73
CA VAL A 77 1.34 13.93 8.27
C VAL A 77 1.81 13.51 6.88
N ILE A 78 2.25 14.47 6.07
CA ILE A 78 2.96 14.19 4.80
C ILE A 78 4.43 14.51 5.03
N ASN A 79 5.29 13.49 5.04
CA ASN A 79 6.72 13.64 5.33
C ASN A 79 7.64 12.90 4.35
N ASN A 80 7.11 12.09 3.44
CA ASN A 80 7.92 11.28 2.55
C ASN A 80 8.15 11.92 1.17
N TRP A 81 7.48 13.03 0.87
CA TRP A 81 7.59 13.71 -0.42
C TRP A 81 8.55 14.89 -0.35
N ALA A 82 9.44 15.04 -1.34
CA ALA A 82 10.47 16.08 -1.30
C ALA A 82 9.91 17.49 -1.46
N ALA A 83 8.80 17.64 -2.20
CA ALA A 83 8.18 18.92 -2.53
C ALA A 83 6.92 19.23 -1.73
N ILE A 84 6.45 18.31 -0.88
CA ILE A 84 5.20 18.45 -0.13
C ILE A 84 5.43 18.09 1.33
N ARG A 85 4.89 18.93 2.22
CA ARG A 85 4.74 18.65 3.65
C ARG A 85 3.30 18.89 4.07
N GLY A 86 2.86 18.18 5.09
CA GLY A 86 1.52 18.32 5.61
C GLY A 86 1.46 17.97 7.08
N HIS A 87 0.70 18.74 7.86
CA HIS A 87 0.38 18.44 9.25
C HIS A 87 -1.01 18.96 9.59
N TYR A 88 -1.53 18.53 10.74
CA TYR A 88 -2.75 19.11 11.31
C TYR A 88 -2.33 20.19 12.32
N GLY A 89 -2.68 21.43 12.00
CA GLY A 89 -2.51 22.60 12.87
C GLY A 89 -3.73 22.82 13.77
N ALA A 90 -3.79 24.00 14.40
CA ALA A 90 -4.91 24.37 15.28
C ALA A 90 -6.23 24.57 14.52
N THR A 91 -6.15 24.97 13.25
CA THR A 91 -7.30 25.31 12.40
C THR A 91 -7.69 24.20 11.43
N GLY A 92 -6.92 23.11 11.34
CA GLY A 92 -7.18 22.00 10.43
C GLY A 92 -5.93 21.48 9.72
N PRO A 93 -6.09 20.74 8.62
CA PRO A 93 -4.97 20.27 7.81
C PRO A 93 -4.29 21.45 7.07
N GLU A 94 -2.98 21.53 7.18
CA GLU A 94 -2.13 22.48 6.48
C GLU A 94 -1.19 21.72 5.55
N ILE A 95 -1.13 22.11 4.27
CA ILE A 95 -0.27 21.52 3.25
C ILE A 95 0.64 22.60 2.68
N PHE A 96 1.94 22.33 2.68
CA PHE A 96 2.98 23.16 2.10
C PHE A 96 3.51 22.48 0.85
N ILE A 97 3.35 23.13 -0.30
CA ILE A 97 3.78 22.61 -1.61
C ILE A 97 4.77 23.60 -2.21
N ASN A 98 5.95 23.10 -2.60
CA ASN A 98 6.91 23.90 -3.33
C ASN A 98 6.65 23.85 -4.85
N ALA A 99 5.88 24.84 -5.33
CA ALA A 99 5.63 25.05 -6.75
C ALA A 99 6.75 25.84 -7.47
N GLY A 100 7.74 26.35 -6.73
CA GLY A 100 8.84 27.16 -7.26
C GLY A 100 10.06 26.33 -7.67
N PRO A 101 11.00 26.93 -8.41
CA PRO A 101 12.23 26.25 -8.84
C PRO A 101 13.29 26.14 -7.73
N GLN A 102 13.18 26.96 -6.67
CA GLN A 102 14.14 27.01 -5.58
C GLN A 102 13.74 26.08 -4.44
N THR A 103 14.71 25.63 -3.64
CA THR A 103 14.38 24.97 -2.37
C THR A 103 13.87 26.02 -1.37
N VAL A 104 12.76 25.72 -0.70
CA VAL A 104 12.14 26.60 0.30
C VAL A 104 12.06 25.89 1.65
N GLU A 105 11.95 26.62 2.75
CA GLU A 105 11.75 26.03 4.08
C GLU A 105 10.27 26.05 4.46
N ALA A 106 9.76 24.94 4.98
CA ALA A 106 8.47 24.85 5.65
C ALA A 106 8.56 23.90 6.84
N LEU A 107 8.03 24.30 8.00
CA LEU A 107 7.99 23.47 9.22
C LEU A 107 9.38 22.96 9.65
N GLY A 108 10.42 23.79 9.51
CA GLY A 108 11.79 23.41 9.83
C GLY A 108 12.39 22.36 8.90
N LYS A 109 11.83 22.19 7.69
CA LYS A 109 12.30 21.25 6.67
C LYS A 109 12.43 21.92 5.31
N ASN A 110 13.46 21.51 4.57
CA ASN A 110 13.63 21.90 3.18
C ASN A 110 12.62 21.16 2.29
N LEU A 111 11.88 21.92 1.50
CA LEU A 111 11.05 21.47 0.40
C LEU A 111 11.79 21.74 -0.91
N HIS A 112 12.13 20.68 -1.63
CA HIS A 112 12.73 20.79 -2.95
C HIS A 112 11.67 21.08 -4.01
N ALA A 113 12.09 21.60 -5.16
CA ALA A 113 11.19 21.85 -6.28
C ALA A 113 10.44 20.56 -6.69
N ALA A 114 9.15 20.71 -7.01
CA ALA A 114 8.38 19.66 -7.65
C ALA A 114 9.04 19.26 -8.98
N SER A 115 9.26 17.96 -9.16
CA SER A 115 9.82 17.39 -10.38
C SER A 115 9.42 15.93 -10.51
N SER A 116 9.42 15.40 -11.73
CA SER A 116 9.22 13.97 -11.99
C SER A 116 10.19 13.10 -11.19
N ARG A 117 11.46 13.53 -11.06
CA ARG A 117 12.47 12.87 -10.23
C ARG A 117 12.05 12.72 -8.77
N ASN A 118 11.23 13.63 -8.25
CA ASN A 118 10.72 13.62 -6.88
C ASN A 118 9.30 13.05 -6.76
N GLY A 119 8.69 12.64 -7.88
CA GLY A 119 7.39 11.97 -7.95
C GLY A 119 6.19 12.89 -7.73
N ILE A 120 6.42 14.17 -7.47
CA ILE A 120 5.40 15.24 -7.46
C ILE A 120 5.77 16.21 -8.56
N HIS A 121 4.89 16.45 -9.52
CA HIS A 121 5.15 17.32 -10.67
C HIS A 121 3.88 18.00 -11.17
N ALA A 122 4.02 18.86 -12.18
CA ALA A 122 2.91 19.61 -12.78
C ALA A 122 2.06 20.35 -11.74
N VAL A 123 2.74 21.03 -10.80
CA VAL A 123 2.06 21.85 -9.79
C VAL A 123 1.52 23.09 -10.48
N THR A 124 0.20 23.29 -10.43
CA THR A 124 -0.48 24.48 -10.96
C THR A 124 -1.33 25.10 -9.86
N ASN A 125 -1.38 26.43 -9.87
CA ASN A 125 -2.25 27.21 -9.00
C ASN A 125 -3.14 28.08 -9.89
N ASP A 126 -4.40 28.28 -9.50
CA ASP A 126 -5.20 29.35 -10.09
C ASP A 126 -4.51 30.71 -9.78
N ASP A 127 -4.37 31.55 -10.81
CA ASP A 127 -3.64 32.82 -10.74
C ASP A 127 -4.37 33.89 -9.89
N SER A 128 -5.61 33.63 -9.48
CA SER A 128 -6.36 34.46 -8.54
C SER A 128 -5.80 34.38 -7.11
N ARG A 129 -4.60 34.94 -6.90
CA ARG A 129 -4.01 35.16 -5.56
C ARG A 129 -4.68 36.32 -4.83
N ILE A 130 -6.01 36.26 -4.71
CA ILE A 130 -6.80 37.26 -4.00
C ILE A 130 -6.87 36.82 -2.54
N VAL A 131 -6.27 37.61 -1.65
CA VAL A 131 -6.28 37.36 -0.21
C VAL A 131 -7.74 37.24 0.27
N GLY A 132 -8.04 36.15 0.98
CA GLY A 132 -9.38 35.87 1.49
C GLY A 132 -10.30 35.12 0.52
N GLN A 133 -9.81 34.72 -0.66
CA GLN A 133 -10.52 33.84 -1.58
C GLN A 133 -9.95 32.42 -1.56
N GLU A 134 -10.78 31.46 -1.96
CA GLU A 134 -10.35 30.09 -2.20
C GLU A 134 -9.48 30.04 -3.46
N SER A 135 -8.38 29.28 -3.40
CA SER A 135 -7.53 29.02 -4.56
C SER A 135 -7.43 27.52 -4.79
N GLN A 136 -7.42 27.10 -6.05
CA GLN A 136 -7.21 25.71 -6.42
C GLN A 136 -5.72 25.44 -6.67
N ILE A 137 -5.18 24.42 -6.01
CA ILE A 137 -3.85 23.87 -6.28
C ILE A 137 -4.03 22.46 -6.84
N SER A 138 -3.37 22.17 -7.95
CA SER A 138 -3.34 20.84 -8.55
C SER A 138 -1.90 20.37 -8.70
N PHE A 139 -1.66 19.06 -8.58
CA PHE A 139 -0.37 18.44 -8.86
C PHE A 139 -0.58 16.99 -9.29
N LYS A 140 0.45 16.40 -9.91
CA LYS A 140 0.47 14.98 -10.26
C LYS A 140 1.44 14.24 -9.35
N GLN A 141 0.96 13.16 -8.75
CA GLN A 141 1.79 12.19 -8.05
C GLN A 141 2.03 10.99 -8.97
N GLU A 142 3.29 10.61 -9.13
CA GLU A 142 3.64 9.35 -9.79
C GLU A 142 3.43 8.18 -8.83
N PHE A 143 2.60 7.22 -9.25
CA PHE A 143 2.32 6.00 -8.51
C PHE A 143 3.15 4.84 -9.07
N GLY A 144 3.72 4.00 -8.20
CA GLY A 144 4.45 2.80 -8.63
C GLY A 144 5.97 2.87 -8.60
N ARG A 145 6.55 4.07 -8.41
CA ARG A 145 8.02 4.25 -8.47
C ARG A 145 8.79 3.60 -7.32
N GLU A 146 8.12 3.31 -6.21
CA GLU A 146 8.77 2.83 -5.00
C GLU A 146 9.18 1.35 -5.16
N PRO A 147 10.49 1.00 -5.09
CA PRO A 147 10.96 -0.35 -5.41
C PRO A 147 10.34 -1.49 -4.60
N LYS A 148 9.85 -1.18 -3.40
CA LYS A 148 9.21 -2.14 -2.51
C LYS A 148 7.68 -2.12 -2.57
N LEU A 149 7.07 -1.31 -3.43
CA LEU A 149 5.61 -1.19 -3.49
C LEU A 149 4.95 -2.53 -3.82
N ARG A 150 5.37 -3.23 -4.88
CA ARG A 150 4.84 -4.56 -5.23
C ARG A 150 4.93 -5.53 -4.04
N ARG A 151 6.08 -5.56 -3.36
CA ARG A 151 6.28 -6.39 -2.15
C ARG A 151 5.31 -6.01 -1.03
N ALA A 152 4.97 -4.74 -0.91
CA ALA A 152 4.05 -4.26 0.11
C ALA A 152 2.60 -4.60 -0.19
N ILE A 153 2.19 -4.49 -1.46
CA ILE A 153 0.85 -4.93 -1.89
C ILE A 153 0.72 -6.46 -1.69
N TYR A 154 1.75 -7.24 -2.04
CA TYR A 154 1.78 -8.68 -1.75
C TYR A 154 1.84 -9.01 -0.25
N LYS A 155 2.45 -8.16 0.58
CA LYS A 155 2.40 -8.32 2.04
C LYS A 155 0.95 -8.24 2.52
N VAL A 156 0.21 -7.22 2.07
CA VAL A 156 -1.21 -7.06 2.39
C VAL A 156 -2.01 -8.25 1.88
N ALA A 157 -1.87 -8.62 0.60
CA ALA A 157 -2.60 -9.75 0.01
C ALA A 157 -2.33 -11.08 0.74
N PHE A 158 -1.07 -11.38 1.06
CA PHE A 158 -0.74 -12.60 1.79
C PHE A 158 -1.25 -12.58 3.25
N GLY A 159 -1.30 -11.40 3.87
CA GLY A 159 -1.97 -11.22 5.16
C GLY A 159 -3.49 -11.42 5.06
N THR A 160 -4.12 -10.93 3.99
CA THR A 160 -5.55 -11.14 3.68
C THR A 160 -5.87 -12.62 3.49
N LEU A 161 -5.02 -13.38 2.78
CA LEU A 161 -5.13 -14.84 2.67
C LEU A 161 -5.13 -15.50 4.05
N ALA A 162 -4.15 -15.17 4.89
CA ALA A 162 -4.04 -15.73 6.23
C ALA A 162 -5.21 -15.34 7.14
N PHE A 163 -5.81 -14.17 6.93
CA PHE A 163 -7.00 -13.71 7.65
C PHE A 163 -8.23 -14.53 7.29
N HIS A 164 -8.48 -14.75 6.00
CA HIS A 164 -9.67 -15.46 5.54
C HIS A 164 -9.56 -16.99 5.65
N LEU A 165 -8.40 -17.56 5.32
CA LEU A 165 -8.21 -19.02 5.25
C LEU A 165 -7.42 -19.57 6.45
N GLY A 166 -6.97 -18.69 7.34
CA GLY A 166 -6.19 -19.07 8.51
C GLY A 166 -4.69 -19.24 8.23
N ALA A 167 -3.91 -19.19 9.30
CA ALA A 167 -2.46 -19.30 9.21
C ALA A 167 -1.97 -20.67 8.75
N ALA A 168 -2.72 -21.75 9.01
CA ALA A 168 -2.37 -23.10 8.57
C ALA A 168 -2.29 -23.18 7.03
N GLU A 169 -3.26 -22.58 6.35
CA GLU A 169 -3.24 -22.44 4.89
C GLU A 169 -2.04 -21.60 4.45
N ALA A 170 -1.85 -20.41 5.05
CA ALA A 170 -0.72 -19.55 4.71
C ALA A 170 0.65 -20.23 4.94
N LEU A 171 0.77 -21.19 5.87
CA LEU A 171 2.02 -21.90 6.15
C LEU A 171 2.39 -22.96 5.11
N ARG A 172 1.50 -23.33 4.18
CA ARG A 172 1.79 -24.31 3.13
C ARG A 172 3.00 -23.92 2.28
N ASP A 173 3.79 -24.91 1.87
CA ASP A 173 5.03 -24.74 1.10
C ASP A 173 4.81 -24.05 -0.25
N ALA A 174 3.62 -24.21 -0.85
CA ALA A 174 3.25 -23.55 -2.10
C ALA A 174 3.38 -22.01 -2.04
N TYR A 175 3.30 -21.40 -0.85
CA TYR A 175 3.47 -19.96 -0.65
C TYR A 175 4.91 -19.52 -0.31
N ASP A 176 5.90 -20.43 -0.34
CA ASP A 176 7.31 -20.08 -0.10
C ASP A 176 7.86 -19.03 -1.10
N PRO A 177 7.51 -19.08 -2.41
CA PRO A 177 7.87 -18.02 -3.35
C PRO A 177 7.33 -16.63 -2.95
N VAL A 178 6.07 -16.55 -2.50
CA VAL A 178 5.47 -15.29 -2.02
C VAL A 178 6.20 -14.77 -0.78
N ARG A 179 6.51 -15.65 0.19
CA ARG A 179 7.33 -15.28 1.36
C ARG A 179 8.70 -14.76 0.96
N ALA A 180 9.37 -15.43 0.02
CA ALA A 180 10.68 -15.03 -0.47
C ALA A 180 10.62 -13.67 -1.17
N PHE A 181 9.58 -13.42 -1.96
CA PHE A 181 9.33 -12.14 -2.62
C PHE A 181 9.09 -11.01 -1.62
N VAL A 182 8.13 -11.17 -0.70
CA VAL A 182 7.81 -10.13 0.28
C VAL A 182 9.01 -9.83 1.17
N ARG A 183 9.69 -10.86 1.69
CA ARG A 183 10.79 -10.69 2.65
C ARG A 183 12.10 -10.24 2.01
N LYS A 184 12.45 -10.80 0.85
CA LYS A 184 13.78 -10.65 0.25
C LYS A 184 13.76 -10.04 -1.16
N GLY A 185 12.59 -9.84 -1.75
CA GLY A 185 12.47 -9.41 -3.15
C GLY A 185 12.86 -10.50 -4.16
N GLN A 186 12.80 -11.78 -3.76
CA GLN A 186 13.14 -12.91 -4.62
C GLN A 186 11.90 -13.42 -5.36
N GLY A 187 11.99 -13.56 -6.68
CA GLY A 187 10.86 -13.94 -7.54
C GLY A 187 10.30 -12.76 -8.32
N ASP A 188 9.35 -13.04 -9.20
CA ASP A 188 8.76 -12.05 -10.11
C ASP A 188 7.23 -12.14 -10.07
N PHE A 189 6.62 -11.13 -9.45
CA PHE A 189 5.20 -11.14 -9.10
C PHE A 189 4.53 -9.86 -9.56
N ASP A 190 3.85 -9.90 -10.69
CA ASP A 190 3.15 -8.74 -11.24
C ASP A 190 1.98 -8.33 -10.33
N VAL A 191 1.60 -7.06 -10.43
CA VAL A 191 0.41 -6.52 -9.76
C VAL A 191 -0.42 -5.85 -10.83
N LEU A 192 -1.63 -6.35 -11.05
CA LEU A 192 -2.61 -5.69 -11.88
C LEU A 192 -3.22 -4.55 -11.08
N MET A 193 -3.11 -3.33 -11.55
CA MET A 193 -3.77 -2.16 -10.96
C MET A 193 -4.92 -1.74 -11.86
N MET A 194 -6.07 -1.44 -11.26
CA MET A 194 -7.22 -0.88 -11.95
C MET A 194 -7.54 0.51 -11.37
N SER A 195 -7.59 1.52 -12.24
CA SER A 195 -7.97 2.89 -11.90
C SER A 195 -9.39 3.16 -12.39
N GLY A 196 -10.39 2.95 -11.54
CA GLY A 196 -11.78 3.14 -11.96
C GLY A 196 -12.80 3.30 -10.84
N GLY A 197 -12.39 3.13 -9.58
CA GLY A 197 -13.24 3.46 -8.44
C GLY A 197 -13.22 4.96 -8.17
N GLU A 198 -14.33 5.50 -7.64
CA GLU A 198 -14.29 6.78 -6.95
C GLU A 198 -13.25 6.69 -5.83
N MET A 199 -12.30 7.64 -5.83
CA MET A 199 -11.36 7.75 -4.70
C MET A 199 -12.18 8.05 -3.45
N GLY A 200 -12.03 7.21 -2.43
CA GLY A 200 -12.79 7.33 -1.19
C GLY A 200 -12.08 6.66 -0.02
N GLU A 201 -12.66 6.78 1.17
CA GLU A 201 -12.10 6.27 2.43
C GLU A 201 -12.14 4.74 2.53
N SER A 202 -12.87 4.07 1.64
CA SER A 202 -13.09 2.64 1.75
C SER A 202 -11.87 1.85 1.29
N HIS A 203 -11.36 1.01 2.19
CA HIS A 203 -10.56 -0.15 1.84
C HIS A 203 -11.47 -1.33 1.53
N TYR A 204 -11.02 -2.21 0.65
CA TYR A 204 -11.71 -3.45 0.33
C TYR A 204 -10.69 -4.59 0.27
N PHE A 205 -11.05 -5.73 0.85
CA PHE A 205 -10.19 -6.91 0.89
C PHE A 205 -11.05 -8.14 0.62
N CYS A 206 -11.04 -8.64 -0.61
CA CYS A 206 -11.79 -9.83 -0.98
C CYS A 206 -11.28 -11.08 -0.23
N GLN A 207 -12.21 -12.00 0.01
CA GLN A 207 -11.85 -13.39 0.24
C GLN A 207 -11.07 -13.91 -0.97
N PRO A 208 -10.01 -14.71 -0.77
CA PRO A 208 -9.24 -15.31 -1.86
C PRO A 208 -10.14 -16.16 -2.77
N ILE A 209 -10.02 -15.98 -4.08
CA ILE A 209 -10.78 -16.71 -5.10
C ILE A 209 -9.84 -17.73 -5.75
N MET A 210 -10.33 -18.93 -6.02
CA MET A 210 -9.62 -19.94 -6.81
C MET A 210 -10.19 -19.97 -8.23
N PRO A 211 -9.53 -19.34 -9.22
CA PRO A 211 -9.98 -19.44 -10.60
C PRO A 211 -9.90 -20.88 -11.12
N GLU A 212 -10.73 -21.19 -12.11
CA GLU A 212 -10.68 -22.47 -12.80
C GLU A 212 -9.29 -22.70 -13.42
N GLY A 213 -8.75 -23.90 -13.24
CA GLY A 213 -7.43 -24.28 -13.75
C GLY A 213 -6.23 -23.69 -12.98
N CYS A 214 -6.45 -22.88 -11.95
CA CYS A 214 -5.39 -22.37 -11.08
C CYS A 214 -5.21 -23.26 -9.85
N THR A 215 -3.98 -23.37 -9.36
CA THR A 215 -3.64 -24.15 -8.15
C THR A 215 -3.50 -23.27 -6.91
N MET A 216 -3.44 -21.95 -7.11
CA MET A 216 -3.24 -20.94 -6.08
C MET A 216 -4.28 -19.83 -6.25
N PRO A 217 -4.69 -19.17 -5.15
CA PRO A 217 -5.74 -18.18 -5.21
C PRO A 217 -5.26 -16.83 -5.74
N ILE A 218 -6.20 -16.10 -6.32
CA ILE A 218 -6.09 -14.67 -6.63
C ILE A 218 -6.78 -13.88 -5.52
N LEU A 219 -6.25 -12.70 -5.24
CA LEU A 219 -6.87 -11.71 -4.37
C LEU A 219 -7.13 -10.42 -5.14
N ASP A 220 -8.25 -9.80 -4.80
CA ASP A 220 -8.59 -8.44 -5.18
C ASP A 220 -8.64 -7.58 -3.92
N ILE A 221 -7.84 -6.52 -3.87
CA ILE A 221 -7.80 -5.60 -2.74
C ILE A 221 -7.86 -4.16 -3.25
N ALA A 222 -8.59 -3.29 -2.56
CA ALA A 222 -8.60 -1.86 -2.82
C ALA A 222 -8.09 -1.07 -1.62
N ILE A 223 -7.22 -0.09 -1.88
CA ILE A 223 -6.70 0.84 -0.87
C ILE A 223 -7.05 2.24 -1.36
N PHE A 224 -7.91 2.94 -0.61
CA PHE A 224 -8.45 4.25 -1.00
C PHE A 224 -9.01 4.29 -2.43
N GLY A 225 -9.81 3.27 -2.79
CA GLY A 225 -10.39 3.14 -4.13
C GLY A 225 -9.44 2.66 -5.25
N VAL A 226 -8.12 2.59 -5.01
CA VAL A 226 -7.18 2.00 -5.97
C VAL A 226 -7.19 0.49 -5.83
N SER A 227 -7.62 -0.22 -6.88
CA SER A 227 -7.82 -1.67 -6.85
C SER A 227 -6.60 -2.42 -7.41
N PHE A 228 -6.29 -3.56 -6.79
CA PHE A 228 -5.15 -4.39 -7.10
C PHE A 228 -5.57 -5.87 -7.23
N GLY A 229 -5.31 -6.46 -8.39
CA GLY A 229 -5.37 -7.90 -8.61
C GLY A 229 -4.01 -8.53 -8.37
N LEU A 230 -3.96 -9.55 -7.50
CA LEU A 230 -2.75 -10.25 -7.08
C LEU A 230 -2.93 -11.76 -7.22
N ASP A 231 -1.95 -12.41 -7.85
CA ASP A 231 -1.94 -13.86 -7.98
C ASP A 231 -0.84 -14.43 -7.09
N LEU A 232 -1.19 -15.35 -6.20
CA LEU A 232 -0.21 -15.98 -5.29
C LEU A 232 0.55 -17.14 -5.95
N ASP A 233 0.19 -17.53 -7.18
CA ASP A 233 0.95 -18.49 -7.98
C ASP A 233 2.28 -17.88 -8.44
N PRO A 234 3.44 -18.50 -8.17
CA PRO A 234 4.72 -18.04 -8.74
C PRO A 234 4.73 -17.98 -10.27
N GLU A 235 3.87 -18.75 -10.96
CA GLU A 235 3.74 -18.72 -12.42
C GLU A 235 2.76 -17.65 -12.93
N GLN A 236 2.05 -16.95 -12.03
CA GLN A 236 1.12 -15.86 -12.35
C GLN A 236 0.03 -16.22 -13.39
N LYS A 237 -0.38 -17.50 -13.43
CA LYS A 237 -1.36 -18.03 -14.39
C LYS A 237 -2.72 -17.35 -14.28
N GLY A 238 -3.18 -17.15 -13.06
CA GLY A 238 -4.45 -16.49 -12.78
C GLY A 238 -4.43 -15.02 -13.23
N LEU A 239 -3.33 -14.31 -12.96
CA LEU A 239 -3.16 -12.94 -13.43
C LEU A 239 -3.10 -12.85 -14.96
N ALA A 240 -2.45 -13.82 -15.62
CA ALA A 240 -2.41 -13.91 -17.08
C ALA A 240 -3.82 -14.05 -17.67
N GLN A 241 -4.64 -14.95 -17.11
CA GLN A 241 -6.04 -15.10 -17.52
C GLN A 241 -6.87 -13.82 -17.29
N MET A 242 -6.64 -13.12 -16.17
CA MET A 242 -7.32 -11.83 -15.92
C MET A 242 -6.96 -10.79 -16.99
N ARG A 243 -5.69 -10.68 -17.36
CA ARG A 243 -5.22 -9.74 -18.39
C ARG A 243 -5.81 -10.05 -19.76
N GLU A 244 -5.85 -11.33 -20.13
CA GLU A 244 -6.49 -11.78 -21.37
C GLU A 244 -7.96 -11.35 -21.41
N ARG A 245 -8.73 -11.66 -20.35
CA ARG A 245 -10.14 -11.28 -20.24
C ARG A 245 -10.37 -9.76 -20.28
N LEU A 246 -9.52 -8.97 -19.61
CA LEU A 246 -9.61 -7.51 -19.65
C LEU A 246 -9.33 -6.97 -21.06
N THR A 247 -8.41 -7.59 -21.78
CA THR A 247 -8.04 -7.23 -23.16
C THR A 247 -9.16 -7.58 -24.13
N GLU A 248 -9.71 -8.80 -24.06
CA GLU A 248 -10.85 -9.25 -24.87
C GLU A 248 -12.09 -8.36 -24.69
N ARG A 249 -12.35 -7.95 -23.44
CA ARG A 249 -13.48 -7.07 -23.09
C ARG A 249 -13.20 -5.60 -23.37
N GLN A 250 -12.01 -5.24 -23.86
CA GLN A 250 -11.57 -3.87 -24.10
C GLN A 250 -11.75 -2.96 -22.87
N VAL A 251 -11.59 -3.53 -21.67
CA VAL A 251 -11.65 -2.76 -20.43
C VAL A 251 -10.51 -1.76 -20.43
N GLN A 252 -10.85 -0.49 -20.25
CA GLN A 252 -9.88 0.59 -20.14
C GLN A 252 -9.42 0.76 -18.68
N ASN A 253 -8.39 1.56 -18.46
CA ASN A 253 -7.94 1.98 -17.14
C ASN A 253 -7.42 0.86 -16.23
N TRP A 254 -6.74 -0.13 -16.81
CA TRP A 254 -5.91 -1.07 -16.07
C TRP A 254 -4.47 -0.99 -16.56
N MET A 255 -3.54 -1.37 -15.69
CA MET A 255 -2.13 -1.52 -16.04
C MET A 255 -1.47 -2.56 -15.14
N ILE A 256 -0.34 -3.11 -15.59
CA ILE A 256 0.57 -3.80 -14.68
C ILE A 256 1.43 -2.73 -14.02
N LEU A 257 1.50 -2.74 -12.68
CA LEU A 257 2.36 -1.80 -11.96
C LEU A 257 3.79 -1.94 -12.48
N PRO A 258 4.43 -0.81 -12.86
CA PRO A 258 5.75 -0.84 -13.43
C PRO A 258 6.73 -1.44 -12.42
N ARG A 259 7.74 -2.13 -12.94
CA ARG A 259 8.88 -2.55 -12.13
C ARG A 259 9.71 -1.30 -11.87
N ALA A 260 9.99 -1.02 -10.61
CA ALA A 260 10.97 0.02 -10.31
C ALA A 260 12.30 -0.38 -10.95
N ALA A 261 12.92 0.58 -11.64
CA ALA A 261 14.24 0.43 -12.24
C ALA A 261 15.34 0.25 -11.19
#